data_AF-A0A3A6FRJ2-F1
#
_entry.id   AF-A0A3A6FRJ2-F1
#
_cell.length_a   1.000
_cell.length_b   1.000
_cell.length_c   1.000
_cell.angle_alpha   90.00
_cell.angle_beta   90.00
_cell.angle_gamma   90.00
#
_symmetry.space_group_name_H-M   'P 1'
#
loop_
_entity.id
_entity.type
_entity.pdbx_description
1 polymer ?
#
loop_
_entity_poly.entity_id
_entity_poly.type
_entity_poly.pdbx_seq_one_letter_code
_entity_poly.pdbx_strand_id
1 'polypeptide(L)'
;MALLTTCQASFQSMKDYEDVKDDVESLKENIHECYSEISKTSEQIQHTVRETYLTKSELETIQKDFQASITQNSSEIRMDFTKITNEIINNVSANQTLLEEYIRFKGALIELGKVGNAFTAELSNEELSFKENGQKIAYISNQILVITNAEIRNKLSLGNEVRGWFDFIPRSTGNLSIKWRDPS
;
A
#
# COMPACT_ATOMS: atom_id res chain seq x y z
N MET A 1 46.85 98.30 -40.83
CA MET A 1 45.62 97.60 -40.37
C MET A 1 45.58 96.14 -40.82
N ALA A 2 45.91 95.80 -42.07
CA ALA A 2 45.91 94.41 -42.57
C ALA A 2 46.81 93.43 -41.78
N LEU A 3 48.01 93.85 -41.36
CA LEU A 3 48.95 93.01 -40.62
C LEU A 3 48.49 92.62 -39.20
N LEU A 4 47.70 93.47 -38.52
CA LEU A 4 47.13 93.15 -37.20
C LEU A 4 45.97 92.15 -37.33
N THR A 5 45.13 92.29 -38.35
CA THR A 5 43.99 91.41 -38.60
C THR A 5 44.43 90.01 -39.03
N THR A 6 45.48 89.89 -39.84
CA THR A 6 46.06 88.59 -40.22
C THR A 6 46.72 87.89 -39.04
N CYS A 7 47.43 88.62 -38.16
CA CYS A 7 47.99 88.03 -36.94
C CYS A 7 46.89 87.52 -35.99
N GLN A 8 45.79 88.25 -35.85
CA GLN A 8 44.66 87.87 -35.00
C GLN A 8 43.90 86.65 -35.54
N ALA A 9 43.73 86.55 -36.86
CA ALA A 9 43.16 85.36 -37.50
C ALA A 9 44.09 84.14 -37.41
N SER A 10 45.41 84.35 -37.54
CA SER A 10 46.41 83.29 -37.35
C SER A 10 46.38 82.74 -35.93
N PHE A 11 46.29 83.64 -34.93
CA PHE A 11 46.23 83.27 -33.53
C PHE A 11 44.93 82.53 -33.17
N GLN A 12 43.80 82.97 -33.71
CA GLN A 12 42.52 82.26 -33.54
C GLN A 12 42.57 80.87 -34.18
N SER A 13 43.10 80.75 -35.41
CA SER A 13 43.26 79.44 -36.06
C SER A 13 44.21 78.50 -35.34
N MET A 14 45.22 79.04 -34.64
CA MET A 14 46.16 78.26 -33.85
C MET A 14 45.50 77.74 -32.57
N LYS A 15 44.67 78.56 -31.93
CA LYS A 15 43.86 78.17 -30.77
C LYS A 15 42.79 77.13 -31.14
N ASP A 16 42.09 77.34 -32.26
CA ASP A 16 41.09 76.37 -32.76
C ASP A 16 41.75 75.02 -33.12
N TYR A 17 43.00 75.02 -33.61
CA TYR A 17 43.77 73.79 -33.87
C TYR A 17 44.17 73.08 -32.57
N GLU A 18 44.50 73.83 -31.53
CA GLU A 18 44.85 73.31 -30.21
C GLU A 18 43.61 72.69 -29.52
N ASP A 19 42.45 73.34 -29.61
CA ASP A 19 41.16 72.81 -29.12
C ASP A 19 40.76 71.52 -29.88
N VAL A 20 40.91 71.49 -31.21
CA VAL A 20 40.65 70.27 -32.03
C VAL A 20 41.60 69.13 -31.66
N LYS A 21 42.87 69.44 -31.35
CA LYS A 21 43.85 68.44 -30.93
C LYS A 21 43.46 67.82 -29.58
N ASP A 22 43.06 68.65 -28.62
CA ASP A 22 42.58 68.20 -27.31
C ASP A 22 41.29 67.37 -27.44
N ASP A 23 40.36 67.76 -28.30
CA ASP A 23 39.14 66.98 -28.61
C ASP A 23 39.48 65.60 -29.20
N VAL A 24 40.45 65.52 -30.13
CA VAL A 24 40.92 64.26 -30.72
C VAL A 24 41.62 63.37 -29.69
N GLU A 25 42.38 63.97 -28.77
CA GLU A 25 43.07 63.24 -27.69
C GLU A 25 42.05 62.67 -26.70
N SER A 26 41.02 63.45 -26.32
CA SER A 26 39.90 62.96 -25.50
C SER A 26 39.09 61.88 -26.21
N LEU A 27 38.88 62.01 -27.53
CA LEU A 27 38.16 61.01 -28.32
C LEU A 27 38.93 59.69 -28.36
N LYS A 28 40.26 59.76 -28.44
CA LYS A 28 41.14 58.57 -28.42
C LYS A 28 41.07 57.85 -27.07
N GLU A 29 41.05 58.58 -25.96
CA GLU A 29 40.85 58.02 -24.62
C GLU A 29 39.47 57.36 -24.48
N ASN A 30 38.40 58.08 -24.87
CA ASN A 30 37.04 57.55 -24.87
C ASN A 30 36.89 56.28 -25.72
N ILE A 31 37.55 56.21 -26.88
CA ILE A 31 37.58 55.01 -27.72
C ILE A 31 38.29 53.86 -26.99
N HIS A 32 39.42 54.13 -26.32
CA HIS A 32 40.14 53.11 -25.57
C HIS A 32 39.32 52.58 -24.38
N GLU A 33 38.64 53.48 -23.68
CA GLU A 33 37.73 53.14 -22.59
C GLU A 33 36.53 52.33 -23.10
N CYS A 34 35.96 52.72 -24.24
CA CYS A 34 34.88 51.98 -24.90
C CYS A 34 35.32 50.54 -25.27
N TYR A 35 36.52 50.37 -25.83
CA TYR A 35 37.05 49.03 -26.11
C TYR A 35 37.28 48.20 -24.84
N SER A 36 37.73 48.83 -23.74
CA SER A 36 37.89 48.16 -22.45
C SER A 36 36.55 47.68 -21.91
N GLU A 37 35.53 48.54 -21.91
CA GLU A 37 34.17 48.20 -21.46
C GLU A 37 33.52 47.12 -22.34
N ILE A 38 33.74 47.15 -23.66
CA ILE A 38 33.29 46.09 -24.57
C ILE A 38 33.96 44.75 -24.21
N SER A 39 35.27 44.75 -23.94
CA SER A 39 36.00 43.53 -23.57
C SER A 39 35.47 42.96 -22.24
N LYS A 40 35.31 43.81 -21.22
CA LYS A 40 34.74 43.41 -19.92
C LYS A 40 33.32 42.86 -20.07
N THR A 41 32.48 43.53 -20.86
CA THR A 41 31.09 43.09 -21.12
C THR A 41 31.08 41.74 -21.84
N SER A 42 31.97 41.53 -22.81
CA SER A 42 32.12 40.25 -23.51
C SER A 42 32.49 39.12 -22.56
N GLU A 43 33.45 39.35 -21.65
CA GLU A 43 33.84 38.37 -20.64
C GLU A 43 32.70 38.05 -19.67
N GLN A 44 31.97 39.07 -19.22
CA GLN A 44 30.78 38.89 -18.37
C GLN A 44 29.70 38.08 -19.07
N ILE A 45 29.40 38.37 -20.35
CA ILE A 45 28.43 37.61 -21.14
C ILE A 45 28.88 36.14 -21.25
N GLN A 46 30.15 35.88 -21.56
CA GLN A 46 30.66 34.51 -21.64
C GLN A 46 30.55 33.78 -20.30
N HIS A 47 30.83 34.47 -19.19
CA HIS A 47 30.68 33.91 -17.85
C HIS A 47 29.22 33.55 -17.54
N THR A 48 28.30 34.50 -17.70
CA THR A 48 26.87 34.28 -17.47
C THR A 48 26.31 33.17 -18.35
N VAL A 49 26.72 33.12 -19.62
CA VAL A 49 26.31 32.04 -20.53
C VAL A 49 26.82 30.69 -20.02
N ARG A 50 28.10 30.57 -19.64
CA ARG A 50 28.66 29.33 -19.08
C ARG A 50 27.94 28.89 -17.81
N GLU A 51 27.73 29.79 -16.86
CA GLU A 51 26.97 29.49 -15.63
C GLU A 51 25.54 29.05 -15.94
N THR A 52 24.86 29.73 -16.87
CA THR A 52 23.51 29.37 -17.29
C THR A 52 23.45 27.98 -17.93
N TYR A 53 24.45 27.62 -18.74
CA TYR A 53 24.52 26.28 -19.34
C TYR A 53 24.85 25.20 -18.31
N LEU A 54 25.76 25.46 -17.36
CA LEU A 54 26.10 24.53 -16.28
C LEU A 54 24.88 24.27 -15.38
N THR A 55 24.21 25.32 -14.92
CA THR A 55 22.99 25.21 -14.11
C THR A 55 21.86 24.48 -14.83
N LYS A 56 21.68 24.72 -16.14
CA LYS A 56 20.72 23.96 -16.96
C LYS A 56 21.07 22.47 -17.01
N SER A 57 22.34 22.13 -17.22
CA SER A 57 22.81 20.74 -17.23
C SER A 57 22.62 20.03 -15.89
N GLU A 58 22.85 20.74 -14.78
CA GLU A 58 22.60 20.22 -13.42
C GLU A 58 21.11 19.97 -13.19
N LEU A 59 20.25 20.90 -13.62
CA LEU A 59 18.80 20.73 -13.55
C LEU A 59 18.30 19.56 -14.39
N GLU A 60 18.82 19.35 -15.60
CA GLU A 60 18.50 18.18 -16.43
C GLU A 60 18.90 16.86 -15.74
N THR A 61 20.03 16.87 -15.03
CA THR A 61 20.50 15.71 -14.24
C THR A 61 19.58 15.45 -13.05
N ILE A 62 19.25 16.48 -12.27
CA ILE A 62 18.32 16.39 -11.13
C ILE A 62 16.95 15.89 -11.60
N GLN A 63 16.45 16.39 -12.73
CA GLN A 63 15.18 15.95 -13.31
C GLN A 63 15.24 14.46 -13.66
N LYS A 64 16.33 14.01 -14.29
CA LYS A 64 16.52 12.61 -14.64
C LYS A 64 16.62 11.70 -13.42
N ASP A 65 17.36 12.12 -12.40
CA ASP A 65 17.52 11.37 -11.15
C ASP A 65 16.21 11.29 -10.36
N PHE A 66 15.42 12.37 -10.37
CA PHE A 66 14.10 12.40 -9.77
C PHE A 66 13.13 11.46 -10.50
N GLN A 67 13.13 11.49 -11.84
CA GLN A 67 12.33 10.57 -12.67
C GLN A 67 12.75 9.11 -12.42
N ALA A 68 14.05 8.83 -12.33
CA ALA A 68 14.57 7.50 -12.04
C ALA A 68 14.15 7.03 -10.65
N SER A 69 14.27 7.90 -9.63
CA SER A 69 13.85 7.62 -8.25
C SER A 69 12.35 7.34 -8.16
N ILE A 70 11.50 8.12 -8.83
CA ILE A 70 10.06 7.87 -8.91
C ILE A 70 9.79 6.51 -9.57
N THR A 71 10.45 6.22 -10.69
CA THR A 71 10.23 4.98 -11.44
C THR A 71 10.68 3.76 -10.64
N GLN A 72 11.83 3.86 -9.97
CA GLN A 72 12.37 2.81 -9.11
C GLN A 72 11.46 2.58 -7.89
N ASN A 73 11.09 3.64 -7.17
CA ASN A 73 10.18 3.54 -6.02
C ASN A 73 8.82 2.99 -6.45
N SER A 74 8.28 3.42 -7.59
CA SER A 74 7.01 2.89 -8.11
C SER A 74 7.10 1.41 -8.44
N SER A 75 8.23 0.96 -9.00
CA SER A 75 8.48 -0.45 -9.31
C SER A 75 8.64 -1.29 -8.05
N GLU A 76 9.36 -0.79 -7.05
CA GLU A 76 9.53 -1.43 -5.74
C GLU A 76 8.20 -1.55 -5.00
N ILE A 77 7.44 -0.45 -4.89
CA ILE A 77 6.09 -0.44 -4.32
C ILE A 77 5.19 -1.47 -5.03
N ARG A 78 5.19 -1.51 -6.37
CA ARG A 78 4.41 -2.48 -7.13
C ARG A 78 4.84 -3.92 -6.87
N MET A 79 6.15 -4.16 -6.75
CA MET A 79 6.70 -5.48 -6.43
C MET A 79 6.26 -5.93 -5.04
N ASP A 80 6.32 -5.04 -4.05
CA ASP A 80 5.91 -5.34 -2.67
C ASP A 80 4.42 -5.59 -2.56
N PHE A 81 3.58 -4.78 -3.23
CA PHE A 81 2.15 -5.07 -3.34
C PHE A 81 1.88 -6.44 -3.97
N THR A 82 2.64 -6.82 -5.00
CA THR A 82 2.49 -8.13 -5.65
C THR A 82 2.88 -9.27 -4.69
N LYS A 83 4.00 -9.13 -3.95
CA LYS A 83 4.41 -10.12 -2.94
C LYS A 83 3.35 -10.29 -1.85
N ILE A 84 2.89 -9.19 -1.26
CA ILE A 84 1.87 -9.19 -0.20
C ILE A 84 0.58 -9.82 -0.73
N THR A 85 0.15 -9.45 -1.93
CA THR A 85 -1.07 -10.01 -2.54
C THR A 85 -0.92 -11.53 -2.73
N ASN A 86 0.22 -11.99 -3.23
CA ASN A 86 0.47 -13.42 -3.40
C ASN A 86 0.52 -14.17 -2.07
N GLU A 87 1.13 -13.59 -1.04
CA GLU A 87 1.15 -14.17 0.32
C GLU A 87 -0.27 -14.29 0.88
N ILE A 88 -1.08 -13.25 0.75
CA ILE A 88 -2.50 -13.27 1.16
C ILE A 88 -3.25 -14.36 0.39
N ILE A 89 -3.11 -14.42 -0.94
CA ILE A 89 -3.78 -15.44 -1.78
C ILE A 89 -3.39 -16.85 -1.32
N ASN A 90 -2.10 -17.11 -1.10
CA ASN A 90 -1.62 -18.43 -0.70
C ASN A 90 -2.12 -18.82 0.70
N ASN A 91 -2.05 -17.92 1.67
CA ASN A 91 -2.54 -18.18 3.03
C ASN A 91 -4.06 -18.38 3.06
N VAL A 92 -4.82 -17.58 2.31
CA VAL A 92 -6.27 -17.75 2.19
C VAL A 92 -6.60 -19.07 1.50
N SER A 93 -5.90 -19.44 0.43
CA SER A 93 -6.12 -20.69 -0.31
C SER A 93 -5.85 -21.94 0.56
N ALA A 94 -4.77 -21.91 1.35
CA ALA A 94 -4.44 -23.01 2.26
C ALA A 94 -5.51 -23.17 3.36
N ASN A 95 -5.92 -22.06 4.00
CA ASN A 95 -6.98 -22.08 5.00
C ASN A 95 -8.34 -22.48 4.41
N GLN A 96 -8.65 -22.04 3.18
CA GLN A 96 -9.86 -22.42 2.47
C GLN A 96 -9.89 -23.92 2.18
N THR A 97 -8.77 -24.52 1.77
CA THR A 97 -8.69 -25.97 1.52
C THR A 97 -8.96 -26.77 2.80
N LEU A 98 -8.36 -26.37 3.93
CA LEU A 98 -8.60 -26.99 5.23
C LEU A 98 -10.06 -26.83 5.68
N LEU A 99 -10.65 -25.65 5.46
CA LEU A 99 -12.06 -25.42 5.74
C LEU A 99 -12.92 -26.32 4.87
N GLU A 100 -12.76 -26.35 3.55
CA GLU A 100 -13.57 -27.19 2.65
C GLU A 100 -13.45 -28.70 2.95
N GLU A 101 -12.30 -29.15 3.46
CA GLU A 101 -12.13 -30.53 3.90
C GLU A 101 -13.07 -30.89 5.07
N TYR A 102 -13.38 -29.96 5.97
CA TYR A 102 -14.11 -30.24 7.22
C TYR A 102 -15.43 -29.48 7.41
N ILE A 103 -15.62 -28.35 6.75
CA ILE A 103 -16.74 -27.40 6.88
C ILE A 103 -17.11 -26.92 5.48
N ARG A 104 -18.33 -27.22 5.05
CA ARG A 104 -18.81 -26.87 3.70
C ARG A 104 -20.11 -26.09 3.79
N PHE A 105 -20.15 -24.95 3.12
CA PHE A 105 -21.34 -24.13 2.96
C PHE A 105 -22.06 -24.54 1.66
N LYS A 106 -23.25 -25.14 1.79
CA LYS A 106 -24.11 -25.59 0.68
C LYS A 106 -25.40 -24.75 0.67
N GLY A 107 -25.29 -23.49 0.25
CA GLY A 107 -26.40 -22.53 0.33
C GLY A 107 -26.72 -22.18 1.79
N ALA A 108 -27.93 -22.51 2.25
CA ALA A 108 -28.35 -22.30 3.64
C ALA A 108 -27.93 -23.45 4.60
N LEU A 109 -27.33 -24.51 4.07
CA LEU A 109 -26.88 -25.67 4.83
C LEU A 109 -25.38 -25.53 5.16
N ILE A 110 -25.01 -25.78 6.41
CA ILE A 110 -23.62 -25.94 6.84
C ILE A 110 -23.38 -27.42 7.14
N GLU A 111 -22.48 -28.04 6.40
CA GLU A 111 -22.08 -29.43 6.58
C GLU A 111 -20.70 -29.48 7.28
N LEU A 112 -20.60 -30.27 8.35
CA LEU A 112 -19.38 -30.52 9.10
C LEU A 112 -18.99 -32.00 8.99
N GLY A 113 -17.70 -32.26 8.84
CA GLY A 113 -17.13 -33.60 8.73
C GLY A 113 -16.11 -33.70 7.59
N LYS A 114 -15.10 -34.55 7.77
CA LYS A 114 -14.05 -34.75 6.77
C LYS A 114 -14.63 -35.30 5.46
N VAL A 115 -14.25 -34.75 4.32
CA VAL A 115 -14.64 -35.27 2.99
C VAL A 115 -14.30 -36.76 2.88
N GLY A 116 -15.24 -37.55 2.37
CA GLY A 116 -15.09 -39.00 2.21
C GLY A 116 -15.26 -39.83 3.50
N ASN A 117 -15.49 -39.18 4.64
CA ASN A 117 -15.84 -39.88 5.87
C ASN A 117 -17.34 -40.22 5.89
N ALA A 118 -17.69 -41.35 6.51
CA ALA A 118 -19.07 -41.77 6.73
C ALA A 118 -19.83 -40.82 7.67
N PHE A 119 -19.15 -40.23 8.65
CA PHE A 119 -19.79 -39.41 9.68
C PHE A 119 -19.79 -37.93 9.32
N THR A 120 -20.97 -37.32 9.31
CA THR A 120 -21.14 -35.88 9.11
C THR A 120 -22.17 -35.30 10.07
N ALA A 121 -22.11 -33.99 10.29
CA ALA A 121 -23.17 -33.21 10.92
C ALA A 121 -23.64 -32.13 9.94
N GLU A 122 -24.93 -31.83 9.94
CA GLU A 122 -25.55 -30.89 9.02
C GLU A 122 -26.45 -29.94 9.80
N LEU A 123 -26.11 -28.65 9.77
CA LEU A 123 -26.90 -27.57 10.34
C LEU A 123 -27.69 -26.89 9.22
N SER A 124 -29.01 -26.96 9.33
CA SER A 124 -29.96 -26.30 8.43
C SER A 124 -30.79 -25.26 9.19
N ASN A 125 -31.72 -24.60 8.50
CA ASN A 125 -32.68 -23.69 9.13
C ASN A 125 -33.71 -24.41 10.03
N GLU A 126 -33.85 -25.73 9.89
CA GLU A 126 -34.93 -26.50 10.54
C GLU A 126 -34.40 -27.42 11.65
N GLU A 127 -33.15 -27.87 11.52
CA GLU A 127 -32.56 -28.87 12.40
C GLU A 127 -31.03 -28.88 12.35
N LEU A 128 -30.44 -29.40 13.42
CA LEU A 128 -29.07 -29.91 13.46
C LEU A 128 -29.13 -31.45 13.40
N SER A 129 -28.58 -32.06 12.35
CA SER A 129 -28.63 -33.50 12.13
C SER A 129 -27.23 -34.14 12.14
N PHE A 130 -27.17 -35.39 12.58
CA PHE A 130 -25.99 -36.25 12.53
C PHE A 130 -26.26 -37.38 11.56
N LYS A 131 -25.31 -37.64 10.66
CA LYS A 131 -25.44 -38.65 9.62
C LYS A 131 -24.28 -39.64 9.66
N GLU A 132 -24.58 -40.88 9.30
CA GLU A 132 -23.62 -41.95 9.02
C GLU A 132 -23.94 -42.49 7.62
N ASN A 133 -22.96 -42.47 6.71
CA ASN A 133 -23.12 -42.82 5.29
C ASN A 133 -24.29 -42.09 4.61
N GLY A 134 -24.51 -40.81 4.98
CA GLY A 134 -25.61 -39.99 4.48
C GLY A 134 -26.98 -40.28 5.10
N GLN A 135 -27.11 -41.33 5.91
CA GLN A 135 -28.33 -41.63 6.65
C GLN A 135 -28.37 -40.83 7.95
N LYS A 136 -29.47 -40.12 8.20
CA LYS A 136 -29.70 -39.41 9.46
C LYS A 136 -29.86 -40.41 10.61
N ILE A 137 -28.93 -40.38 11.56
CA ILE A 137 -28.93 -41.27 12.73
C ILE A 137 -29.44 -40.57 14.00
N ALA A 138 -29.29 -39.25 14.08
CA ALA A 138 -29.86 -38.42 15.13
C ALA A 138 -30.11 -36.99 14.62
N TYR A 139 -31.03 -36.26 15.23
CA TYR A 139 -31.21 -34.84 14.96
C TYR A 139 -31.86 -34.10 16.13
N ILE A 140 -31.62 -32.79 16.19
CA ILE A 140 -32.26 -31.85 17.10
C ILE A 140 -33.12 -30.92 16.27
N SER A 141 -34.41 -30.88 16.57
CA SER A 141 -35.36 -29.92 16.00
C SER A 141 -36.49 -29.67 16.99
N ASN A 142 -37.02 -28.45 17.04
CA ASN A 142 -38.17 -28.10 17.88
C ASN A 142 -38.02 -28.57 19.34
N GLN A 143 -36.84 -28.34 19.93
CA GLN A 143 -36.49 -28.71 21.31
C GLN A 143 -36.51 -30.22 21.61
N ILE A 144 -36.50 -31.06 20.57
CA ILE A 144 -36.51 -32.52 20.70
C ILE A 144 -35.23 -33.08 20.06
N LEU A 145 -34.53 -33.94 20.81
CA LEU A 145 -33.48 -34.80 20.29
C LEU A 145 -34.08 -36.16 19.92
N VAL A 146 -33.97 -36.53 18.65
CA VAL A 146 -34.40 -37.83 18.13
C VAL A 146 -33.16 -38.64 17.77
N ILE A 147 -33.09 -39.88 18.24
CA ILE A 147 -31.96 -40.79 18.01
C ILE A 147 -32.52 -42.12 17.50
N THR A 148 -31.96 -42.65 16.42
CA THR A 148 -32.38 -43.94 15.83
C THR A 148 -32.09 -45.10 16.77
N ASN A 149 -30.85 -45.18 17.29
CA ASN A 149 -30.40 -46.19 18.24
C ASN A 149 -29.44 -45.56 19.25
N ALA A 150 -29.51 -45.96 20.52
CA ALA A 150 -28.61 -45.47 21.56
C ALA A 150 -28.07 -46.62 22.41
N GLU A 151 -26.75 -46.70 22.54
CA GLU A 151 -26.07 -47.54 23.54
C GLU A 151 -25.59 -46.65 24.69
N ILE A 152 -26.19 -46.81 25.88
CA ILE A 152 -25.85 -46.01 27.07
C ILE A 152 -24.95 -46.81 27.99
N ARG A 153 -23.68 -46.40 28.09
CA ARG A 153 -22.65 -47.16 28.84
C ARG A 153 -22.69 -46.98 30.36
N ASN A 154 -23.03 -45.77 30.81
CA ASN A 154 -22.89 -45.39 32.21
C ASN A 154 -24.25 -45.33 32.91
N LYS A 155 -25.08 -44.34 32.54
CA LYS A 155 -26.34 -44.05 33.20
C LYS A 155 -27.27 -43.29 32.27
N LEU A 156 -28.53 -43.66 32.25
CA LEU A 156 -29.62 -42.85 31.69
C LEU A 156 -30.44 -42.31 32.86
N SER A 157 -30.62 -40.99 32.93
CA SER A 157 -31.37 -40.33 33.99
C SER A 157 -32.54 -39.56 33.39
N LEU A 158 -33.76 -39.81 33.88
CA LEU A 158 -34.97 -39.11 33.45
C LEU A 158 -35.53 -38.31 34.63
N GLY A 159 -35.61 -36.99 34.50
CA GLY A 159 -36.09 -36.15 35.59
C GLY A 159 -35.68 -34.69 35.43
N ASN A 160 -35.82 -33.96 36.53
CA ASN A 160 -35.36 -32.57 36.63
C ASN A 160 -35.08 -32.23 38.10
N GLU A 161 -34.47 -31.06 38.31
CA GLU A 161 -34.08 -30.57 39.63
C GLU A 161 -35.26 -30.43 40.61
N VAL A 162 -36.49 -30.23 40.13
CA VAL A 162 -37.68 -30.03 40.98
C VAL A 162 -38.32 -31.36 41.42
N ARG A 163 -38.34 -32.36 40.54
CA ARG A 163 -39.07 -33.63 40.76
C ARG A 163 -38.16 -34.81 41.11
N GLY A 164 -36.85 -34.57 41.12
CA GLY A 164 -35.85 -35.63 41.26
C GLY A 164 -35.67 -36.39 39.95
N TRP A 165 -34.92 -37.48 40.03
CA TRP A 165 -34.45 -38.22 38.87
C TRP A 165 -34.70 -39.73 39.00
N PHE A 166 -35.10 -40.36 37.91
CA PHE A 166 -35.06 -41.81 37.74
C PHE A 166 -33.78 -42.21 37.03
N ASP A 167 -32.86 -42.81 37.78
CA ASP A 167 -31.58 -43.29 37.29
C ASP A 167 -31.71 -44.77 36.88
N PHE A 168 -31.52 -45.04 35.59
CA PHE A 168 -31.40 -46.38 35.03
C PHE A 168 -29.95 -46.83 35.15
N ILE A 169 -29.70 -47.78 36.04
CA ILE A 169 -28.37 -48.22 36.44
C ILE A 169 -28.20 -49.69 36.07
N PRO A 170 -27.32 -50.03 35.11
CA PRO A 170 -26.92 -51.41 34.88
C PRO A 170 -26.11 -51.90 36.09
N ARG A 171 -26.43 -53.08 36.62
CA ARG A 171 -25.68 -53.71 37.71
C ARG A 171 -24.62 -54.65 37.14
N SER A 172 -23.58 -54.92 37.94
CA SER A 172 -22.53 -55.91 37.60
C SER A 172 -23.09 -57.32 37.36
N THR A 173 -24.25 -57.63 37.94
CA THR A 173 -25.00 -58.88 37.76
C THR A 173 -25.79 -58.94 36.44
N GLY A 174 -25.75 -57.90 35.61
CA GLY A 174 -26.43 -57.85 34.30
C GLY A 174 -27.90 -57.43 34.36
N ASN A 175 -28.49 -57.26 35.55
CA ASN A 175 -29.85 -56.73 35.69
C ASN A 175 -29.88 -55.19 35.67
N LEU A 176 -31.00 -54.64 35.21
CA LEU A 176 -31.28 -53.21 35.22
C LEU A 176 -32.00 -52.83 36.52
N SER A 177 -31.51 -51.81 37.22
CA SER A 177 -32.22 -51.19 38.34
C SER A 177 -32.69 -49.79 37.96
N ILE A 178 -33.88 -49.41 38.42
CA ILE A 178 -34.34 -48.03 38.41
C ILE A 178 -34.23 -47.51 39.84
N LYS A 179 -33.41 -46.49 40.06
CA LYS A 179 -33.23 -45.85 41.37
C LYS A 179 -33.76 -44.42 41.30
N TRP A 180 -34.66 -44.06 42.20
CA TRP A 180 -35.02 -42.66 42.38
C TRP A 180 -33.92 -41.93 43.17
N ARG A 181 -33.61 -40.70 42.75
CA ARG A 181 -32.65 -39.80 43.37
C ARG A 181 -33.34 -38.49 43.68
N ASP A 182 -33.21 -38.04 44.93
CA ASP A 182 -33.84 -36.82 45.42
C ASP A 182 -33.55 -35.59 44.54
N PRO A 183 -34.49 -34.63 44.47
CA PRO A 183 -34.24 -33.27 44.03
C PRO A 183 -32.99 -32.71 44.73
N SER A 184 -32.10 -32.08 43.97
CA SER A 184 -30.87 -31.43 44.46
C SER A 184 -30.98 -29.93 44.32
#